data_AF-A0A536QCU3-F1
#
_entry.id   AF-A0A536QCU3-F1
#
_cell.length_a   1.000
_cell.length_b   1.000
_cell.length_c   1.000
_cell.angle_alpha   90.00
_cell.angle_beta   90.00
_cell.angle_gamma   90.00
#
_symmetry.space_group_name_H-M   'P 1'
#
loop_
_entity.id
_entity.type
_entity.pdbx_description
1 polymer ?
#
loop_
_entity_poly.entity_id
_entity_poly.type
_entity_poly.pdbx_seq_one_letter_code
_entity_poly.pdbx_strand_id
1 'polypeptide(L)' 'MGRTNVVVDDKLIARVMRLYGLRTKREAIDFALRTVAGRYDPRGLLELEGIGWVGNLRKMRRARYPKL' A
#
# COMPACT_ATOMS: atom_id res chain seq x y z
N MET A 1 11.00 -20.30 2.51
CA MET A 1 11.57 -19.13 1.80
C MET A 1 12.43 -19.65 0.65
N GLY A 2 12.20 -19.18 -0.58
CA GLY A 2 12.92 -19.66 -1.78
C GLY A 2 14.12 -18.78 -2.15
N ARG A 3 15.08 -19.33 -2.90
CA ARG A 3 16.20 -18.57 -3.48
C ARG A 3 15.93 -18.39 -4.98
N THR A 4 16.02 -17.14 -5.44
CA THR A 4 15.80 -16.79 -6.85
C THR A 4 16.88 -15.78 -7.26
N ASN A 5 17.46 -15.96 -8.45
CA ASN A 5 18.36 -15.00 -9.05
C ASN A 5 17.56 -14.04 -9.93
N VAL A 6 17.70 -12.74 -9.71
CA VAL A 6 17.00 -11.69 -10.46
C VAL A 6 17.99 -10.60 -10.88
N VAL A 7 17.79 -10.04 -12.06
CA VAL A 7 18.54 -8.87 -12.54
C VAL A 7 17.78 -7.61 -12.14
N VAL A 8 18.45 -6.70 -11.44
CA VAL A 8 17.86 -5.44 -10.92
C VAL A 8 18.85 -4.30 -11.15
N ASP A 9 18.33 -3.11 -11.43
CA ASP A 9 19.16 -1.90 -11.48
C ASP A 9 19.72 -1.56 -10.09
N ASP A 10 21.05 -1.57 -9.98
CA ASP A 10 21.78 -1.26 -8.76
C ASP A 10 21.57 0.17 -8.26
N LYS A 11 21.34 1.13 -9.17
CA LYS A 11 21.05 2.52 -8.80
C LYS A 11 19.67 2.61 -8.13
N LEU A 12 18.70 1.86 -8.64
CA LEU A 12 17.35 1.82 -8.08
C LEU A 12 17.37 1.19 -6.68
N ILE A 13 18.04 0.05 -6.53
CA ILE A 13 18.22 -0.62 -5.23
C ILE A 13 18.93 0.30 -4.23
N ALA A 14 20.02 0.95 -4.63
CA ALA A 14 20.76 1.86 -3.75
C ALA A 14 19.90 3.07 -3.33
N ARG A 15 19.05 3.58 -4.21
CA ARG A 15 18.10 4.65 -3.89
C ARG A 15 17.08 4.19 -2.85
N VAL A 16 16.45 3.03 -3.05
CA VAL A 16 15.48 2.46 -2.10
C VAL A 16 16.14 2.21 -0.74
N MET A 17 17.31 1.58 -0.72
CA MET A 17 18.04 1.31 0.52
C MET A 17 18.34 2.60 1.29
N ARG A 18 18.74 3.67 0.60
CA ARG A 18 19.04 4.96 1.24
C ARG A 18 17.78 5.66 1.77
N LEU A 19 16.70 5.66 1.00
CA LEU A 19 15.44 6.31 1.39
C LEU A 19 14.80 5.64 2.62
N TYR A 20 14.95 4.32 2.74
CA TYR A 20 14.28 3.54 3.78
C TYR A 20 15.24 2.94 4.82
N GLY A 21 16.53 3.29 4.79
CA GLY A 21 17.53 2.84 5.77
C GLY A 21 17.80 1.33 5.76
N LEU A 22 17.70 0.68 4.60
CA LEU A 22 17.83 -0.78 4.47
C LEU A 22 19.30 -1.18 4.27
N ARG A 23 19.71 -2.31 4.86
CA ARG A 23 21.11 -2.74 4.92
C ARG A 23 21.49 -3.64 3.77
N THR A 24 20.53 -4.36 3.18
CA THR A 24 20.81 -5.31 2.09
C THR A 24 19.89 -5.15 0.88
N LYS A 25 20.36 -5.56 -0.31
CA LYS A 25 19.53 -5.64 -1.52
C LYS A 25 18.30 -6.52 -1.31
N ARG A 26 18.44 -7.61 -0.53
CA ARG A 26 17.34 -8.53 -0.20
C ARG A 26 16.25 -7.84 0.62
N GLU A 27 16.63 -7.06 1.63
CA GLU A 27 15.69 -6.27 2.42
C GLU A 27 14.97 -5.23 1.55
N ALA A 28 15.68 -4.57 0.63
CA ALA A 28 15.06 -3.64 -0.31
C ALA A 28 14.03 -4.31 -1.23
N ILE A 29 14.33 -5.50 -1.73
CA ILE A 29 13.39 -6.28 -2.55
C ILE A 29 12.17 -6.72 -1.72
N ASP A 30 12.39 -7.27 -0.51
CA ASP A 30 11.29 -7.69 0.37
C ASP A 30 10.39 -6.51 0.77
N PHE A 31 10.99 -5.37 1.13
CA PHE A 31 10.27 -4.14 1.45
C PHE A 31 9.40 -3.65 0.28
N ALA A 32 9.96 -3.61 -0.93
CA ALA A 32 9.23 -3.17 -2.12
C ALA A 32 8.05 -4.10 -2.44
N LEU A 33 8.26 -5.43 -2.37
CA LEU A 33 7.21 -6.41 -2.61
C LEU A 33 6.07 -6.28 -1.59
N ARG A 34 6.38 -6.12 -0.30
CA ARG A 34 5.37 -5.91 0.75
C ARG A 34 4.61 -4.61 0.59
N THR A 35 5.30 -3.56 0.15
CA THR A 35 4.68 -2.25 -0.09
C THR A 35 3.66 -2.34 -1.22
N VAL A 36 4.00 -3.02 -2.32
CA VAL A 36 3.09 -3.22 -3.46
C VAL A 36 1.97 -4.20 -3.14
N ALA A 37 2.28 -5.28 -2.41
CA ALA A 37 1.25 -6.23 -1.95
C ALA A 37 0.23 -5.56 -1.02
N GLY A 38 0.60 -4.47 -0.36
CA GLY A 38 -0.27 -3.73 0.55
C GLY A 38 -0.60 -4.53 1.82
N ARG A 39 -1.47 -3.95 2.66
CA ARG A 39 -2.04 -4.64 3.84
C ARG A 39 -3.39 -5.30 3.57
N TYR A 40 -4.06 -4.89 2.50
CA TYR A 40 -5.42 -5.29 2.19
C TYR A 40 -5.45 -5.76 0.75
N ASP A 41 -6.06 -6.91 0.50
CA ASP A 41 -6.39 -7.32 -0.87
C ASP A 41 -7.52 -6.40 -1.36
N PRO A 42 -7.28 -5.55 -2.37
CA PRO A 42 -8.32 -4.68 -2.90
C PRO A 42 -9.55 -5.49 -3.37
N ARG A 43 -9.35 -6.75 -3.77
CA ARG A 43 -10.45 -7.63 -4.20
C ARG A 43 -11.33 -8.05 -3.04
N GLY A 44 -10.76 -8.33 -1.86
CA GLY A 44 -11.55 -8.63 -0.66
C GLY A 44 -12.40 -7.44 -0.18
N LEU A 45 -11.98 -6.21 -0.49
CA LEU A 45 -12.81 -5.03 -0.22
C LEU A 45 -14.03 -4.95 -1.14
N LEU A 46 -13.92 -5.43 -2.39
CA LEU A 46 -15.04 -5.47 -3.33
C LEU A 46 -16.11 -6.48 -2.91
N GLU A 47 -15.76 -7.53 -2.17
CA GLU A 47 -16.74 -8.48 -1.63
C GLU A 47 -17.69 -7.84 -0.60
N LEU A 48 -17.33 -6.69 -0.05
CA LEU A 48 -18.20 -5.91 0.83
C LEU A 48 -19.23 -5.07 0.04
N GLU A 49 -19.20 -5.08 -1.30
CA GLU A 49 -20.23 -4.46 -2.11
C GLU A 49 -21.59 -5.11 -1.84
N GLY A 50 -22.62 -4.30 -1.58
CA GLY A 50 -23.98 -4.80 -1.34
C GLY A 50 -24.31 -5.18 0.10
N ILE A 51 -23.36 -5.16 1.05
CA ILE A 51 -23.64 -5.41 2.49
C ILE A 51 -24.53 -4.32 3.13
N GLY A 52 -24.84 -3.27 2.38
CA GLY A 52 -25.61 -2.13 2.82
C GLY A 52 -24.79 -1.16 3.67
N TRP A 53 -25.27 0.08 3.76
CA TRP A 53 -24.68 1.09 4.63
C TRP A 53 -25.79 1.90 5.29
N VAL A 54 -25.82 1.91 6.63
CA VAL A 54 -26.93 2.47 7.43
C VAL A 54 -26.74 3.97 7.72
N GLY A 55 -25.69 4.60 7.20
CA GLY A 55 -25.44 6.02 7.46
C GLY A 55 -26.26 6.98 6.59
N ASN A 56 -26.23 8.26 6.94
CA ASN A 56 -26.80 9.33 6.13
C ASN A 56 -25.69 10.16 5.47
N LEU A 57 -25.46 9.92 4.18
CA LEU A 57 -24.36 10.54 3.43
C LEU A 57 -24.50 12.08 3.39
N ARG A 58 -25.73 12.58 3.25
CA ARG A 58 -26.00 14.03 3.25
C ARG A 58 -25.61 14.67 4.58
N LYS A 59 -25.87 14.01 5.72
CA LYS A 59 -25.49 14.52 7.05
C LYS A 59 -23.97 14.59 7.22
N MET A 60 -23.24 13.56 6.83
CA MET A 60 -21.78 13.52 6.98
C MET A 60 -21.05 14.56 6.12
N ARG A 61 -21.55 14.84 4.91
CA ARG A 61 -20.95 15.84 4.02
C ARG A 61 -21.09 17.27 4.55
N ARG A 62 -22.13 17.57 5.35
CA ARG A 62 -22.34 18.90 5.96
C ARG A 62 -21.29 19.28 7.00
N ALA A 63 -20.64 18.31 7.65
CA ALA A 63 -19.59 18.58 8.63
C ALA A 63 -18.21 18.84 7.99
N ARG A 64 -18.08 18.58 6.67
CA ARG A 64 -16.78 18.64 5.96
C ARG A 64 -16.43 20.05 5.49
N TYR A 65 -17.43 20.91 5.32
CA TYR A 65 -17.26 22.30 4.93
C TYR A 65 -18.03 23.16 5.94
N PRO A 66 -17.36 23.99 6.77
CA PRO A 66 -18.05 24.96 7.59
C PRO A 66 -18.91 25.86 6.71
N LYS A 67 -20.16 26.11 7.09
CA LYS A 67 -20.96 27.15 6.44
C LYS A 67 -20.27 28.48 6.72
N LEU A 68 -19.87 29.18 5.65
CA LEU A 68 -19.51 30.59 5.67
C LEU A 68 -20.72 31.43 6.11
#